data_AF-A0A920VRA3-F1
#
_entry.id   AF-A0A920VRA3-F1
#
_cell.length_a   1.000
_cell.length_b   1.000
_cell.length_c   1.000
_cell.angle_alpha   90.00
_cell.angle_beta   90.00
_cell.angle_gamma   90.00
#
_symmetry.space_group_name_H-M   'P 1'
#
loop_
_entity.id
_entity.type
_entity.pdbx_description
1 polymer ?
#
loop_
_entity_poly.entity_id
_entity_poly.type
_entity_poly.pdbx_seq_one_letter_code
_entity_poly.pdbx_strand_id
1 'polypeptide(L)' 'MLQVLDDGRLTDSPGRTVDFRNTIIIMTSNLGSEGIAQQAFGFQKQSVTIRKVPDSAAKWKIF' A
#
# COMPACT_ATOMS: atom_id res chain seq x y z
N MET A 1 -12.22 -18.82 3.75
CA MET A 1 -12.68 -18.54 2.38
C MET A 1 -12.15 -19.65 1.46
N LEU A 2 -12.66 -20.88 1.62
CA LEU A 2 -12.20 -22.05 0.85
C LEU A 2 -13.19 -22.44 -0.24
N GLN A 3 -14.43 -21.94 -0.14
CA GLN A 3 -15.59 -22.51 -0.81
C GLN A 3 -15.72 -22.11 -2.29
N VAL A 4 -14.96 -21.13 -2.77
CA VAL A 4 -15.01 -20.67 -4.17
C VAL A 4 -14.08 -21.48 -5.08
N LEU A 5 -13.08 -22.17 -4.51
CA LEU A 5 -12.07 -22.89 -5.30
C LEU A 5 -12.49 -24.30 -5.73
N ASP A 6 -13.51 -24.90 -5.09
CA ASP A 6 -13.84 -26.32 -5.31
C ASP A 6 -14.83 -26.57 -6.46
N ASP A 7 -15.86 -25.72 -6.65
CA ASP A 7 -16.97 -26.05 -7.58
C ASP A 7 -17.33 -24.91 -8.56
N GLY A 8 -16.57 -23.81 -8.51
CA GLY A 8 -16.78 -22.64 -9.38
C GLY A 8 -18.17 -22.00 -9.25
N ARG A 9 -18.94 -22.31 -8.20
CA ARG A 9 -20.27 -21.75 -7.94
C ARG A 9 -20.37 -21.24 -6.52
N LEU A 10 -20.75 -19.98 -6.35
CA LEU A 10 -21.01 -19.38 -5.04
C LEU A 10 -22.45 -18.89 -5.02
N THR A 11 -23.21 -19.30 -4.00
CA THR A 11 -24.58 -18.81 -3.79
C THR A 11 -24.57 -17.72 -2.73
N ASP A 12 -25.12 -16.54 -3.05
CA ASP A 12 -25.27 -15.44 -2.08
C ASP A 12 -26.42 -15.73 -1.08
N SER A 13 -26.49 -14.97 0.01
CA SER A 13 -27.53 -15.13 1.05
C SER A 13 -28.99 -15.09 0.53
N PRO A 14 -29.35 -14.25 -0.46
CA PRO A 14 -30.67 -14.32 -1.08
C PRO A 14 -30.87 -15.48 -2.08
N GLY A 15 -29.90 -16.40 -2.24
CA GLY A 15 -30.06 -17.63 -3.03
C GLY A 15 -29.65 -17.51 -4.50
N ARG A 16 -28.98 -16.42 -4.90
CA ARG A 16 -28.47 -16.26 -6.27
C ARG A 16 -27.16 -17.00 -6.42
N THR A 17 -27.12 -17.96 -7.34
CA THR A 17 -25.90 -18.69 -7.67
C THR A 17 -25.10 -17.95 -8.75
N VAL A 18 -23.86 -17.60 -8.44
CA VAL A 18 -22.89 -17.00 -9.35
C VAL A 18 -21.90 -18.08 -9.80
N ASP A 19 -21.60 -18.10 -11.09
CA ASP A 19 -20.67 -19.04 -11.71
C ASP A 19 -19.32 -18.35 -12.02
N PHE A 20 -18.22 -18.95 -11.58
CA PHE A 20 -16.86 -18.44 -11.62
C PHE A 20 -16.00 -19.13 -12.68
N ARG A 21 -16.56 -20.01 -13.53
CA ARG A 21 -15.82 -20.73 -14.60
C ARG A 21 -15.10 -19.82 -15.60
N ASN A 22 -15.56 -18.56 -15.74
CA ASN A 22 -14.94 -17.54 -16.59
C ASN A 22 -14.47 -16.32 -15.78
N THR A 23 -14.00 -16.51 -14.55
CA THR A 23 -13.58 -15.43 -13.67
C THR A 23 -12.16 -15.64 -13.18
N ILE A 24 -11.34 -14.59 -13.24
CA ILE A 24 -10.01 -14.56 -12.63
C ILE A 24 -10.16 -13.98 -11.22
N ILE A 25 -9.83 -14.77 -10.20
CA ILE A 25 -9.86 -14.34 -8.81
C ILE A 25 -8.48 -13.80 -8.44
N ILE A 26 -8.40 -12.50 -8.13
CA ILE A 26 -7.19 -11.86 -7.62
C ILE A 26 -7.36 -11.68 -6.11
N MET A 27 -6.65 -12.48 -5.33
CA MET A 27 -6.56 -12.31 -3.88
C MET A 27 -5.26 -11.57 -3.55
N THR A 28 -5.36 -10.55 -2.72
CA THR A 28 -4.20 -9.85 -2.17
C THR A 28 -4.21 -10.03 -0.66
N SER A 29 -3.02 -10.22 -0.09
CA SER A 29 -2.82 -10.24 1.35
C SER A 29 -1.79 -9.18 1.68
N ASN A 30 -2.10 -8.36 2.69
CA ASN A 30 -1.13 -7.39 3.22
C ASN A 30 -0.11 -8.04 4.16
N LEU A 31 -0.17 -9.37 4.35
CA LEU A 31 0.77 -10.16 5.13
C LEU A 31 2.15 -10.13 4.47
N GLY A 32 3.17 -9.61 5.18
CA GLY A 32 4.53 -9.42 4.64
C GLY A 32 4.80 -8.03 4.04
N SER A 33 3.84 -7.10 4.09
CA SER A 33 4.08 -5.69 3.72
C SER A 33 5.19 -5.03 4.54
N GLU A 34 5.37 -5.43 5.81
CA GLU A 34 6.47 -4.98 6.68
C GLU A 34 7.85 -5.44 6.19
N GLY A 35 7.96 -6.63 5.59
CA GLY A 35 9.22 -7.15 5.03
C GLY A 35 9.59 -6.50 3.70
N ILE A 36 8.60 -6.20 2.86
CA ILE A 36 8.80 -5.50 1.58
C ILE A 36 9.19 -4.03 1.82
N ALA A 37 8.68 -3.40 2.89
CA ALA A 37 9.10 -2.06 3.29
C ALA A 37 10.61 -1.98 3.62
N GLN A 38 11.22 -3.08 4.11
CA GLN A 38 12.65 -3.15 4.42
C GLN A 38 13.52 -3.51 3.20
N GLN A 39 12.93 -4.09 2.14
CA GLN A 39 13.61 -4.50 0.91
C GLN A 39 13.43 -3.50 -0.26
N ALA A 40 13.09 -2.25 0.03
CA ALA A 40 13.27 -1.17 -0.95
C ALA A 40 14.78 -0.95 -1.17
N PHE A 41 15.38 -1.76 -2.04
CA PHE A 41 16.70 -1.55 -2.62
C PHE A 41 16.58 -0.36 -3.59
N GLY A 42 16.46 0.86 -3.04
CA GLY A 42 16.20 2.04 -3.85
C GLY A 42 15.94 3.27 -3.01
N PHE A 43 16.77 4.29 -3.24
CA PHE A 43 16.79 5.63 -2.64
C PHE A 43 17.22 5.67 -1.18
N GLN A 44 18.53 5.83 -0.99
CA GLN A 44 19.06 6.48 0.21
C GLN A 44 18.30 7.79 0.38
N LYS A 45 17.62 7.96 1.52
CA LYS A 45 16.97 9.20 1.89
C LYS A 45 18.09 10.24 2.02
N GLN A 46 18.37 10.96 0.93
CA GLN A 46 19.35 12.02 0.94
C GLN A 46 18.81 13.05 1.93
N SER A 47 19.37 13.04 3.14
CA SER A 47 19.02 14.02 4.15
C SER A 47 19.49 15.36 3.61
N VAL A 48 18.58 16.08 2.95
CA VAL A 48 18.78 17.49 2.64
C VAL A 48 18.90 18.15 4.00
N THR A 49 20.13 18.42 4.42
CA THR A 49 20.40 19.28 5.56
C THR A 49 19.89 20.66 5.17
N ILE A 50 18.64 20.95 5.52
CA ILE A 50 18.13 22.32 5.51
C ILE A 50 19.04 23.06 6.48
N ARG A 51 20.00 23.82 5.95
CA ARG A 51 20.82 24.71 6.75
C ARG A 51 19.84 25.66 7.41
N LYS A 52 19.60 25.44 8.70
CA LYS A 52 18.80 26.34 9.52
C LYS A 52 19.50 27.69 9.42
N VAL A 53 18.89 28.61 8.68
CA VAL A 53 19.37 29.99 8.60
C VAL A 53 19.41 30.48 10.05
N PRO A 54 20.58 30.91 10.57
CA PRO A 54 20.66 31.39 11.94
C PRO A 54 19.63 32.50 12.13
N ASP A 55 18.88 32.48 13.24
CA ASP A 55 17.85 33.48 13.54
C ASP A 55 18.42 34.93 13.58
N SER A 56 19.74 35.08 13.66
CA SER A 56 20.44 36.37 13.53
C SER A 56 20.43 36.95 12.11
N ALA A 57 20.28 36.11 11.07
CA ALA A 57 20.23 36.55 9.67
C ALA A 57 18.82 36.99 9.24
N ALA A 58 17.78 36.62 9.99
CA ALA A 58 16.40 37.04 9.73
C ALA A 58 16.08 38.45 10.29
N LYS A 59 16.96 39.01 11.13
CA LYS A 59 16.67 40.24 11.88
C LYS A 59 16.92 41.55 11.11
N TRP A 60 17.57 41.51 9.95
CA TRP A 60 18.04 42.73 9.25
C TRP A 60 17.27 43.07 7.96
N LYS A 61 16.11 42.43 7.69
CA LYS A 61 15.42 42.58 6.39
C LYS A 61 14.12 43.38 6.41
N ILE A 62 13.82 44.07 7.51
CA ILE A 62 12.65 44.96 7.63
C ILE A 62 12.95 46.11 8.59
N PHE A 63 14.03 46.85 8.30
CA PHE A 63 14.20 48.28 8.56
C PHE A 63 15.17 48.82 7.51
#